data_AF-Q9MZD7-F1
#
_entry.id   AF-Q9MZD7-F1
#
_cell.length_a   1.000
_cell.length_b   1.000
_cell.length_c   1.000
_cell.angle_alpha   90.00
_cell.angle_beta   90.00
_cell.angle_gamma   90.00
#
_symmetry.space_group_name_H-M   'P 1'
#
loop_
_entity.id
_entity.type
_entity.pdbx_description
1 polymer ?
#
loop_
_entity_poly.entity_id
_entity_poly.type
_entity_poly.pdbx_seq_one_letter_code
_entity_poly.pdbx_strand_id
1 'polypeptide(L)' 'GEMFVALNQKGVPVRGKKTKKEQKTAHFLPMAIT' A
#
# COMPACT_ATOMS: atom_id res chain seq x y z
N GLY A 1 12.02 -11.11 3.97
CA GLY A 1 11.67 -9.69 3.90
C GLY A 1 10.17 -9.57 3.84
N GLU A 2 9.59 -8.66 4.61
CA GLU A 2 8.14 -8.41 4.63
C GLU A 2 7.67 -7.78 3.31
N MET A 3 6.38 -7.90 3.02
CA MET A 3 5.74 -7.26 1.86
C MET A 3 4.41 -6.65 2.28
N PHE A 4 4.06 -5.53 1.66
CA PHE A 4 2.87 -4.77 1.97
C PHE A 4 2.02 -4.58 0.70
N VAL A 5 0.71 -4.50 0.88
CA VAL A 5 -0.17 -3.95 -0.15
C VAL A 5 0.13 -2.45 -0.19
N ALA A 6 0.33 -1.89 -1.39
CA ALA A 6 0.60 -0.47 -1.56
C ALA A 6 0.23 0.01 -2.96
N LEU A 7 -0.25 1.25 -3.06
CA LEU A 7 -0.50 1.95 -4.32
C LEU A 7 0.42 3.16 -4.43
N ASN A 8 1.00 3.41 -5.60
CA ASN A 8 1.73 4.65 -5.83
C ASN A 8 0.78 5.85 -5.99
N GLN A 9 1.32 7.04 -6.15
CA GLN A 9 0.53 8.28 -6.32
C GLN A 9 -0.37 8.29 -7.57
N LYS A 10 -0.15 7.38 -8.53
CA LYS A 10 -0.99 7.20 -9.72
C LYS A 10 -2.02 6.06 -9.55
N GLY A 11 -2.14 5.47 -8.36
CA GLY A 11 -3.04 4.35 -8.08
C GLY A 11 -2.56 2.98 -8.59
N VAL A 12 -1.30 2.85 -9.00
CA VAL A 12 -0.76 1.59 -9.55
C VAL A 12 -0.15 0.73 -8.42
N PRO A 13 -0.38 -0.60 -8.42
CA PRO A 13 0.22 -1.49 -7.44
C PRO A 13 1.75 -1.43 -7.42
N VAL A 14 2.32 -1.39 -6.22
CA VAL A 14 3.77 -1.47 -6.02
C VAL A 14 4.17 -2.92 -5.78
N ARG A 15 5.22 -3.40 -6.46
CA ARG A 15 5.74 -4.77 -6.27
C ARG A 15 6.16 -4.96 -4.80
N GLY A 16 5.70 -6.03 -4.14
CA GLY A 16 5.93 -6.28 -2.71
C GLY A 16 7.40 -6.17 -2.26
N LYS A 17 8.36 -6.64 -3.06
CA LYS A 17 9.80 -6.49 -2.79
C LYS A 17 10.29 -5.03 -2.69
N LYS A 18 9.52 -4.04 -3.17
CA LYS A 18 9.81 -2.60 -3.10
C LYS A 18 9.02 -1.86 -2.01
N THR A 19 8.21 -2.58 -1.23
CA THR A 19 7.35 -1.98 -0.19
C THR A 19 8.03 -2.00 1.17
N LYS A 20 7.70 -1.02 2.02
CA LYS A 20 8.15 -0.92 3.42
C LYS A 20 7.00 -0.47 4.31
N LYS A 21 7.02 -0.87 5.58
CA LYS A 21 5.94 -0.60 6.55
C LYS A 21 5.70 0.89 6.80
N GLU A 22 6.76 1.70 6.75
CA GLU A 22 6.70 3.13 7.07
C GLU A 22 6.17 3.99 5.91
N GLN A 23 6.05 3.41 4.71
CA GLN A 23 5.56 4.15 3.54
C GLN A 23 4.05 4.39 3.64
N LYS A 24 3.63 5.66 3.59
CA LYS A 24 2.21 6.05 3.57
C LYS A 24 1.40 5.40 2.46
N THR A 25 2.04 5.03 1.35
CA THR A 25 1.41 4.29 0.24
C THR A 25 0.90 2.91 0.63
N ALA A 26 1.35 2.36 1.77
CA ALA A 26 0.90 1.10 2.34
C ALA A 26 -0.10 1.27 3.51
N HIS A 27 -0.44 2.51 3.87
CA HIS A 27 -1.37 2.82 4.96
C HIS A 27 -2.77 3.01 4.38
N PHE A 28 -3.62 2.00 4.55
CA PHE A 28 -5.02 2.06 4.12
C PHE A 28 -5.92 2.43 5.29
N LEU A 29 -6.92 3.25 5.00
CA LEU A 29 -8.05 3.50 5.91
C LEU A 29 -9.20 2.58 5.49
N PRO A 30 -9.70 1.70 6.38
CA PRO A 30 -10.91 0.93 6.10
C PRO A 30 -12.09 1.87 5.88
N MET A 31 -12.78 1.70 4.76
CA MET A 31 -14.00 2.45 4.43
C MET A 31 -15.18 1.48 4.52
N ALA A 32 -16.26 1.90 5.19
CA ALA A 32 -17.51 1.15 5.19
C ALA A 32 -18.14 1.16 3.79
N ILE A 33 -18.68 0.02 3.35
CA ILE A 33 -19.49 -0.05 2.12
C ILE A 33 -20.94 0.19 2.53
N THR A 34 -21.53 1.25 1.98
CA THR A 34 -22.97 1.57 2.10
C THR A 34 -23.81 0.75 1.14
#